data_AF-A0A965JIR1-F1
#
_entry.id   AF-A0A965JIR1-F1
#
_cell.length_a   1.000
_cell.length_b   1.000
_cell.length_c   1.000
_cell.angle_alpha   90.00
_cell.angle_beta   90.00
_cell.angle_gamma   90.00
#
_symmetry.space_group_name_H-M   'P 1'
#
loop_
_entity.id
_entity.type
_entity.pdbx_description
1 polymer ?
#
loop_
_entity_poly.entity_id
_entity_poly.type
_entity_poly.pdbx_seq_one_letter_code
_entity_poly.pdbx_strand_id
1 'polypeptide(L)'
;MTRKGHAFTVEDLWKMERLGVPSISPDGAHVAVSVTSYSMEENKSSSSVWLLSTLGGRPRQLTQCGDKDGQPRFSPHADQVAFVAKRDQQGHKDEEPQLYLIPIDGGEARRAAHVATGVDAFRWCADGRHVVFVSWVWPHLKGTAAQAKALKAFKGRKDSVYATSEAQYRHWDHHIPMGRVAHLHLMDTVSGRVQDLFEGLPYELNRAEPDAQTFDISP
;
A
#
# COMPACT_ATOMS: atom_id res chain seq x y z
N MET A 1 -14.07 30.49 -37.58
CA MET A 1 -12.65 30.25 -37.22
C MET A 1 -12.52 28.79 -36.79
N THR A 2 -11.94 27.94 -37.63
CA THR A 2 -11.68 26.53 -37.29
C THR A 2 -10.53 26.50 -36.28
N ARG A 3 -10.84 26.05 -35.06
CA ARG A 3 -9.83 25.81 -34.01
C ARG A 3 -8.86 24.76 -34.56
N LYS A 4 -7.63 25.14 -34.92
CA LYS A 4 -6.57 24.17 -35.24
C LYS A 4 -6.43 23.26 -34.00
N GLY A 5 -6.81 22.00 -34.15
CA GLY A 5 -6.67 21.02 -33.08
C GLY A 5 -5.19 20.84 -32.74
N HIS A 6 -4.87 20.84 -31.45
CA HIS A 6 -3.56 20.43 -30.97
C HIS A 6 -3.40 18.92 -31.21
N ALA A 7 -2.35 18.51 -31.92
CA ALA A 7 -2.06 17.09 -32.11
C ALA A 7 -1.55 16.52 -30.79
N PHE A 8 -2.02 15.34 -30.40
CA PHE A 8 -1.60 14.68 -29.18
C PHE A 8 -0.11 14.34 -29.22
N THR A 9 0.68 14.83 -28.28
CA THR A 9 2.13 14.62 -28.20
C THR A 9 2.53 13.76 -27.00
N VAL A 10 3.82 13.40 -26.93
CA VAL A 10 4.40 12.68 -25.79
C VAL A 10 4.30 13.53 -24.51
N GLU A 11 4.44 14.85 -24.63
CA GLU A 11 4.28 15.78 -23.51
C GLU A 11 2.85 15.78 -22.96
N ASP A 12 1.84 15.64 -23.82
CA ASP A 12 0.46 15.49 -23.37
C ASP A 12 0.28 14.18 -22.59
N LEU A 13 0.86 13.08 -23.08
CA LEU A 13 0.80 11.78 -22.41
C LEU A 13 1.39 11.83 -20.99
N TRP A 14 2.49 12.57 -20.79
CA TRP A 14 3.10 12.73 -19.46
C TRP A 14 2.36 13.68 -18.53
N LYS A 15 1.60 14.64 -19.08
CA LYS A 15 0.72 15.53 -18.29
C LYS A 15 -0.56 14.83 -17.84
N MET A 16 -0.92 13.70 -18.44
CA MET A 16 -2.09 12.93 -18.03
C MET A 16 -1.85 12.26 -16.67
N GLU A 17 -2.71 12.59 -15.71
CA GLU A 17 -2.75 11.92 -14.43
C GLU A 17 -3.30 10.50 -14.58
N ARG A 18 -2.74 9.56 -13.82
CA ARG A 18 -3.14 8.15 -13.84
C ARG A 18 -3.96 7.84 -12.59
N LEU A 19 -5.14 7.28 -12.79
CA LEU A 19 -6.00 6.82 -11.71
C LEU A 19 -5.62 5.39 -11.32
N GLY A 20 -5.45 5.16 -10.03
CA GLY A 20 -5.34 3.83 -9.45
C GLY A 20 -6.71 3.17 -9.26
N VAL A 21 -6.71 2.01 -8.60
CA VAL A 21 -7.95 1.29 -8.26
C VAL A 21 -8.81 2.16 -7.33
N PRO A 22 -10.07 2.46 -7.69
CA PRO A 22 -10.95 3.25 -6.83
C PRO A 22 -11.53 2.39 -5.70
N SER A 23 -11.80 3.01 -4.56
CA SER A 23 -12.60 2.45 -3.46
C SER A 23 -13.83 3.32 -3.27
N ILE A 24 -15.01 2.70 -3.27
CA ILE A 24 -16.29 3.37 -3.01
C ILE A 24 -16.55 3.31 -1.50
N SER A 25 -17.12 4.36 -0.93
CA SER A 25 -17.52 4.40 0.49
C SER A 25 -18.70 3.43 0.74
N PRO A 26 -18.84 2.90 1.96
CA PRO A 26 -19.93 2.00 2.31
C PRO A 26 -21.34 2.54 2.00
N ASP A 27 -21.54 3.85 2.12
CA ASP A 27 -22.80 4.54 1.80
C ASP A 27 -22.97 4.89 0.30
N GLY A 28 -21.93 4.66 -0.50
CA GLY A 28 -21.92 4.98 -1.93
C GLY A 28 -21.83 6.47 -2.26
N ALA A 29 -21.67 7.36 -1.29
CA ALA A 29 -21.62 8.82 -1.51
C ALA A 29 -20.26 9.30 -2.04
N HIS A 30 -19.19 8.55 -1.77
CA HIS A 30 -17.82 8.97 -2.04
C HIS A 30 -16.99 7.89 -2.73
N VAL A 31 -15.97 8.33 -3.47
CA VAL A 31 -14.94 7.48 -4.07
C VAL A 31 -13.57 8.02 -3.68
N ALA A 32 -12.74 7.15 -3.11
CA ALA A 32 -11.33 7.43 -2.85
C ALA A 32 -10.50 6.78 -3.95
N VAL A 33 -9.59 7.55 -4.55
CA VAL A 33 -8.74 7.07 -5.65
C VAL A 33 -7.34 7.63 -5.52
N SER A 34 -6.35 6.79 -5.82
CA SER A 34 -4.97 7.25 -5.96
C SER A 34 -4.81 7.93 -7.31
N VAL A 35 -4.25 9.14 -7.33
CA VAL A 35 -3.95 9.87 -8.56
C VAL A 35 -2.44 10.07 -8.64
N THR A 36 -1.84 9.53 -9.68
CA THR A 36 -0.39 9.61 -9.93
C THR A 36 -0.12 10.65 -11.01
N SER A 37 0.75 11.61 -10.71
CA SER A 37 1.27 12.59 -11.67
C SER A 37 2.78 12.37 -11.89
N TYR A 38 3.29 12.89 -12.99
CA TYR A 38 4.67 12.70 -13.42
C TYR A 38 5.35 14.04 -13.70
N SER A 39 6.52 14.25 -13.11
CA SER A 39 7.43 15.33 -13.47
C SER A 39 8.54 14.77 -14.35
N MET A 40 8.53 15.15 -15.63
CA MET A 40 9.61 14.78 -16.56
C MET A 40 10.92 15.47 -16.20
N GLU A 41 10.86 16.71 -15.71
CA GLU A 41 12.04 17.48 -15.32
C GLU A 41 12.77 16.85 -14.15
N GLU A 42 12.03 16.40 -13.12
CA GLU A 42 12.62 15.72 -11.97
C GLU A 42 12.83 14.22 -12.19
N ASN A 43 12.31 13.68 -13.29
CA ASN A 43 12.22 12.24 -13.55
C ASN A 43 11.60 11.47 -12.36
N LYS A 44 10.49 12.01 -11.83
CA LYS A 44 9.80 11.47 -10.64
C LYS A 44 8.30 11.37 -10.88
N SER A 45 7.68 10.48 -10.14
CA SER A 45 6.22 10.36 -10.01
C SER A 45 5.83 10.64 -8.57
N SER A 46 4.69 11.30 -8.35
CA SER A 46 4.06 11.43 -7.04
C SER A 46 2.64 10.89 -7.11
N SER A 47 2.17 10.28 -6.02
CA SER A 47 0.78 9.81 -5.93
C SER A 47 0.11 10.37 -4.68
N SER A 48 -1.13 10.81 -4.85
CA SER A 48 -1.95 11.36 -3.78
C SER A 48 -3.33 10.71 -3.77
N VAL A 49 -3.94 10.61 -2.60
CA VAL A 49 -5.32 10.15 -2.46
C VAL A 49 -6.25 11.32 -2.70
N TRP A 50 -7.22 11.11 -3.59
CA TRP A 50 -8.28 12.05 -3.92
C TRP A 50 -9.63 11.47 -3.52
N LEU A 51 -10.51 12.35 -3.06
CA LEU A 51 -11.90 12.09 -2.72
C LEU A 51 -12.80 12.71 -3.76
N LEU A 52 -13.69 11.91 -4.32
CA LEU A 52 -14.70 12.32 -5.29
C LEU A 52 -16.09 12.05 -4.69
N SER A 53 -17.06 12.88 -5.05
CA SER A 53 -18.47 12.67 -4.75
C SER A 53 -19.13 11.91 -5.89
N THR A 54 -19.93 10.89 -5.60
CA THR A 54 -20.72 10.16 -6.60
C THR A 54 -21.91 10.96 -7.12
N LEU A 55 -22.32 12.00 -6.37
CA LEU A 55 -23.36 12.95 -6.77
C LEU A 55 -22.82 14.10 -7.64
N GLY A 56 -21.53 14.06 -7.97
CA GLY A 56 -20.83 15.13 -8.68
C GLY A 56 -20.29 16.21 -7.74
N GLY A 57 -19.61 17.20 -8.31
CA GLY A 57 -18.89 18.24 -7.58
C GLY A 57 -17.39 18.23 -7.89
N ARG A 58 -16.64 19.09 -7.20
CA ARG A 58 -15.20 19.19 -7.39
C ARG A 58 -14.47 18.08 -6.60
N PRO A 59 -13.56 17.32 -7.22
CA PRO A 59 -12.67 16.42 -6.50
C PRO A 59 -11.84 17.17 -5.45
N ARG A 60 -11.58 16.51 -4.33
CA ARG A 60 -10.75 17.05 -3.25
C ARG A 60 -9.55 16.16 -3.01
N GLN A 61 -8.36 16.74 -3.04
CA GLN A 61 -7.14 16.05 -2.65
C GLN A 61 -7.10 15.89 -1.13
N LEU A 62 -6.96 14.65 -0.64
CA LEU A 62 -6.85 14.34 0.79
C LEU A 62 -5.40 14.35 1.27
N THR A 63 -4.47 13.85 0.45
CA THR A 63 -3.05 13.79 0.83
C THR A 63 -2.18 14.63 -0.09
N GLN A 64 -1.19 15.32 0.49
CA GLN A 64 -0.24 16.16 -0.24
C GLN A 64 1.23 15.73 -0.03
N CYS A 65 1.49 14.92 0.98
CA CYS A 65 2.83 14.51 1.37
C CYS A 65 2.99 13.01 1.12
N GLY A 66 3.99 12.58 0.36
CA GLY A 66 4.24 11.15 0.14
C GLY A 66 4.79 10.89 -1.26
N ASP A 67 5.79 10.02 -1.36
CA ASP A 67 6.34 9.64 -2.66
C ASP A 67 5.29 8.84 -3.46
N LYS A 68 4.58 7.93 -2.79
CA LYS A 68 3.61 7.02 -3.40
C LYS A 68 2.50 6.65 -2.41
N ASP A 69 1.45 7.47 -2.33
CA ASP A 69 0.22 7.10 -1.60
C ASP A 69 -0.64 6.22 -2.50
N GLY A 70 -0.90 4.97 -2.11
CA GLY A 70 -1.59 3.98 -2.95
C GLY A 70 -2.60 3.11 -2.20
N GLN A 71 -3.40 2.36 -2.96
CA GLN A 71 -4.40 1.42 -2.48
C GLN A 71 -5.40 2.02 -1.44
N PRO A 72 -6.04 3.17 -1.72
CA PRO A 72 -6.98 3.75 -0.78
C PRO A 72 -8.19 2.83 -0.58
N ARG A 73 -8.59 2.62 0.67
CA ARG A 73 -9.79 1.87 1.05
C ARG A 73 -10.55 2.58 2.15
N PHE A 74 -11.84 2.84 1.94
CA PHE A 74 -12.71 3.34 2.99
C PHE A 74 -12.80 2.36 4.15
N SER A 75 -12.81 2.92 5.36
CA SER A 75 -13.26 2.20 6.54
C SER A 75 -14.74 1.80 6.41
N PRO A 76 -15.18 0.72 7.08
CA PRO A 76 -16.59 0.31 7.14
C PRO A 76 -17.53 1.39 7.69
N HIS A 77 -17.02 2.31 8.51
CA HIS A 77 -17.79 3.41 9.10
C HIS A 77 -17.84 4.67 8.21
N ALA A 78 -17.16 4.65 7.05
CA ALA A 78 -17.07 5.75 6.10
C ALA A 78 -16.48 7.07 6.66
N ASP A 79 -15.82 7.05 7.82
CA ASP A 79 -15.26 8.23 8.50
C ASP A 79 -13.78 8.49 8.18
N GLN A 80 -13.08 7.45 7.70
CA GLN A 80 -11.67 7.54 7.32
C GLN A 80 -11.33 6.65 6.11
N VAL A 81 -10.22 6.99 5.45
CA VAL A 81 -9.60 6.23 4.36
C VAL A 81 -8.25 5.69 4.85
N ALA A 82 -8.05 4.38 4.68
CA ALA A 82 -6.74 3.75 4.82
C ALA A 82 -6.01 3.72 3.48
N PHE A 83 -4.69 3.83 3.50
CA PHE A 83 -3.86 3.70 2.31
C PHE A 83 -2.45 3.24 2.68
N VAL A 84 -1.72 2.69 1.72
CA VAL A 84 -0.33 2.26 1.88
C VAL A 84 0.60 3.35 1.33
N ALA A 85 1.60 3.74 2.12
CA ALA A 85 2.57 4.75 1.71
C ALA A 85 3.92 4.57 2.40
N LYS A 86 4.97 5.17 1.83
CA LYS A 86 6.22 5.50 2.54
C LYS A 86 6.24 7.00 2.76
N ARG A 87 6.25 7.46 4.00
CA ARG A 87 6.22 8.89 4.32
C ARG A 87 7.37 9.26 5.23
N ASP A 88 7.69 10.55 5.25
CA ASP A 88 8.48 11.15 6.31
C ASP A 88 7.49 11.84 7.26
N GLN A 89 7.41 11.35 8.49
CA GLN A 89 6.55 11.94 9.51
C GLN A 89 7.36 12.12 10.79
N GLN A 90 7.36 13.36 11.32
CA GLN A 90 8.05 13.72 12.56
C GLN A 90 9.56 13.43 12.53
N GLY A 91 10.21 13.60 11.36
CA GLY A 91 11.66 13.37 11.20
C GLY A 91 12.06 11.90 11.09
N HIS A 92 11.08 11.01 10.92
CA HIS A 92 11.28 9.59 10.71
C HIS A 92 10.74 9.19 9.33
N LYS A 93 11.66 8.94 8.40
CA LYS A 93 11.36 8.40 7.08
C LYS A 93 11.12 6.90 7.15
N ASP A 94 9.99 6.44 6.63
CA ASP A 94 9.70 5.02 6.51
C ASP A 94 10.65 4.35 5.51
N GLU A 95 11.25 3.24 5.92
CA GLU A 95 12.03 2.39 5.02
C GLU A 95 11.15 1.43 4.21
N GLU A 96 10.04 1.00 4.80
CA GLU A 96 9.07 0.06 4.23
C GLU A 96 7.68 0.67 4.14
N PRO A 97 6.82 0.24 3.18
CA PRO A 97 5.48 0.78 3.07
C PRO A 97 4.69 0.50 4.36
N GLN A 98 4.03 1.51 4.89
CA GLN A 98 3.22 1.42 6.11
C GLN A 98 1.76 1.71 5.80
N LEU A 99 0.88 1.28 6.70
CA LEU A 99 -0.53 1.62 6.65
C LEU A 99 -0.77 2.98 7.31
N TYR A 100 -1.40 3.88 6.56
CA TYR A 100 -1.79 5.21 6.99
C TYR A 100 -3.31 5.36 7.00
N LEU A 101 -3.80 6.20 7.92
CA LEU A 101 -5.20 6.55 8.06
C LEU A 101 -5.35 8.06 7.95
N ILE A 102 -6.33 8.51 7.16
CA ILE A 102 -6.71 9.91 7.04
C ILE A 102 -8.23 10.07 7.19
N PRO A 103 -8.73 11.02 8.00
CA PRO A 103 -10.16 11.30 8.07
C PRO A 103 -10.71 11.73 6.71
N ILE A 104 -11.97 11.39 6.42
CA ILE A 104 -12.59 11.83 5.16
C ILE A 104 -12.64 13.34 5.06
N ASP A 105 -12.79 14.06 6.17
CA ASP A 105 -12.80 15.52 6.22
C ASP A 105 -11.40 16.14 6.00
N GLY A 106 -10.35 15.32 5.89
CA GLY A 106 -8.97 15.73 5.69
C GLY A 106 -8.20 15.87 7.01
N GLY A 107 -7.12 16.64 6.97
CA GLY A 107 -6.16 16.75 8.07
C GLY A 107 -4.89 15.94 7.81
N GLU A 108 -4.11 15.69 8.85
CA GLU A 108 -2.88 14.92 8.72
C GLU A 108 -3.14 13.42 8.75
N ALA A 109 -2.54 12.70 7.81
CA ALA A 109 -2.52 11.25 7.84
C ALA A 109 -1.66 10.76 9.02
N ARG A 110 -2.15 9.76 9.75
CA ARG A 110 -1.41 9.10 10.83
C ARG A 110 -0.99 7.70 10.42
N ARG A 111 0.22 7.30 10.80
CA ARG A 111 0.66 5.90 10.70
C ARG A 111 -0.13 5.04 11.69
N ALA A 112 -0.76 3.97 11.23
CA ALA A 112 -1.58 3.09 12.07
C ALA A 112 -0.73 2.24 13.02
N ALA A 113 0.37 1.67 12.49
CA ALA A 113 1.36 0.93 13.26
C ALA A 113 2.70 0.94 12.51
N HIS A 114 3.78 0.63 13.22
CA HIS A 114 5.07 0.36 12.60
C HIS A 114 5.21 -1.14 12.31
N VAL A 115 5.27 -1.51 11.03
CA VAL A 115 5.47 -2.87 10.54
C VAL A 115 6.86 -2.98 9.93
N ALA A 116 7.74 -3.71 10.60
CA ALA A 116 9.15 -3.82 10.21
C ALA A 116 9.34 -4.36 8.77
N THR A 117 8.50 -5.29 8.35
CA THR A 117 8.52 -5.92 7.02
C THR A 117 7.61 -5.24 5.99
N GLY A 118 6.96 -4.15 6.39
CA GLY A 118 6.03 -3.38 5.56
C GLY A 118 4.65 -4.02 5.38
N VAL A 119 3.76 -3.24 4.79
CA VAL A 119 2.39 -3.60 4.42
C VAL A 119 2.28 -3.59 2.90
N ASP A 120 1.94 -4.72 2.29
CA ASP A 120 1.90 -4.86 0.83
C ASP A 120 0.48 -4.65 0.27
N ALA A 121 -0.50 -5.29 0.91
CA ALA A 121 -1.92 -5.15 0.60
C ALA A 121 -2.75 -5.35 1.88
N PHE A 122 -3.99 -4.83 1.92
CA PHE A 122 -4.81 -4.92 3.13
C PHE A 122 -6.32 -4.91 2.85
N ARG A 123 -7.09 -5.34 3.86
CA ARG A 123 -8.56 -5.26 3.95
C ARG A 123 -8.97 -4.84 5.36
N TRP A 124 -10.02 -4.03 5.45
CA TRP A 124 -10.67 -3.71 6.71
C TRP A 124 -11.48 -4.90 7.22
N CYS A 125 -11.44 -5.13 8.53
CA CYS A 125 -12.44 -5.94 9.22
C CYS A 125 -13.74 -5.14 9.35
N ALA A 126 -14.89 -5.82 9.46
CA ALA A 126 -16.21 -5.19 9.53
C ALA A 126 -16.38 -4.23 10.73
N ASP A 127 -15.58 -4.41 11.79
CA ASP A 127 -15.61 -3.55 12.97
C ASP A 127 -15.02 -2.14 12.77
N GLY A 128 -14.34 -1.90 11.65
CA GLY A 128 -13.68 -0.63 11.32
C GLY A 128 -12.52 -0.23 12.23
N ARG A 129 -12.06 -1.14 13.10
CA ARG A 129 -10.89 -0.97 13.96
C ARG A 129 -9.73 -1.82 13.49
N HIS A 130 -10.00 -3.04 13.04
CA HIS A 130 -8.98 -3.99 12.65
C HIS A 130 -8.77 -4.02 11.14
N VAL A 131 -7.54 -4.32 10.76
CA VAL A 131 -7.12 -4.50 9.37
C VAL A 131 -6.35 -5.81 9.27
N VAL A 132 -6.72 -6.65 8.30
CA VAL A 132 -5.90 -7.79 7.89
C VAL A 132 -5.05 -7.37 6.71
N PHE A 133 -3.76 -7.64 6.77
CA PHE A 133 -2.82 -7.22 5.75
C PHE A 133 -1.78 -8.28 5.41
N VAL A 134 -1.21 -8.15 4.22
CA VAL A 134 -0.14 -8.99 3.71
C VAL A 134 1.20 -8.37 4.07
N SER A 135 2.09 -9.19 4.64
CA SER A 135 3.49 -8.85 4.81
C SER A 135 4.36 -10.04 4.46
N TRP A 136 5.49 -9.76 3.83
CA TRP A 136 6.47 -10.77 3.47
C TRP A 136 7.42 -11.01 4.65
N VAL A 137 7.45 -12.22 5.18
CA VAL A 137 8.20 -12.55 6.41
C VAL A 137 9.09 -13.76 6.21
N TRP A 138 10.09 -13.95 7.07
CA TRP A 138 10.80 -15.23 7.15
C TRP A 138 10.00 -16.20 8.03
N PRO A 139 9.49 -17.32 7.50
CA PRO A 139 8.52 -18.16 8.21
C PRO A 139 9.12 -18.86 9.45
N HIS A 140 10.43 -19.02 9.49
CA HIS A 140 11.14 -19.64 10.61
C HIS A 140 11.46 -18.66 11.77
N LEU A 141 11.23 -17.36 11.57
CA LEU A 141 11.48 -16.33 12.58
C LEU A 141 10.18 -15.95 13.29
N LYS A 142 10.26 -15.78 14.61
CA LYS A 142 9.13 -15.38 15.44
C LYS A 142 9.31 -13.98 15.99
N GLY A 143 8.23 -13.21 15.98
CA GLY A 143 8.17 -11.86 16.50
C GLY A 143 8.80 -10.79 15.60
N THR A 144 8.31 -9.58 15.77
CA THR A 144 8.66 -8.41 14.95
C THR A 144 10.15 -8.04 15.02
N ALA A 145 10.80 -8.23 16.18
CA ALA A 145 12.22 -7.92 16.35
C ALA A 145 13.13 -8.83 15.51
N ALA A 146 12.81 -10.12 15.42
CA ALA A 146 13.58 -11.07 14.60
C ALA A 146 13.41 -10.76 13.10
N GLN A 147 12.17 -10.48 12.67
CA GLN A 147 11.87 -10.06 11.30
C GLN A 147 12.61 -8.76 10.93
N ALA A 148 12.62 -7.75 11.81
CA ALA A 148 13.33 -6.50 11.60
C ALA A 148 14.84 -6.70 11.44
N LYS A 149 15.45 -7.53 12.29
CA LYS A 149 16.88 -7.86 12.22
C LYS A 149 17.22 -8.58 10.91
N ALA A 150 16.39 -9.54 10.51
CA ALA A 150 16.58 -10.28 9.27
C ALA A 150 16.42 -9.38 8.04
N LEU A 151 15.43 -8.47 8.03
CA LEU A 151 15.26 -7.52 6.94
C LEU A 151 16.45 -6.58 6.79
N LYS A 152 16.96 -6.05 7.91
CA LYS A 152 18.15 -5.20 7.89
C LYS A 152 19.37 -5.95 7.34
N ALA A 153 19.57 -7.20 7.77
CA ALA A 153 20.66 -8.04 7.25
C ALA A 153 20.47 -8.33 5.75
N PHE A 154 19.25 -8.64 5.32
CA PHE A 154 18.89 -8.92 3.93
C PHE A 154 19.17 -7.75 3.00
N LYS A 155 18.76 -6.53 3.39
CA LYS A 155 19.04 -5.28 2.65
C LYS A 155 20.52 -4.93 2.59
N GLY A 156 21.30 -5.35 3.59
CA GLY A 156 22.74 -5.10 3.67
C GLY A 156 23.60 -6.07 2.86
N ARG A 157 23.01 -7.10 2.24
CA ARG A 157 23.76 -8.06 1.42
C ARG A 157 24.33 -7.40 0.17
N LYS A 158 25.51 -7.86 -0.23
CA LYS A 158 26.21 -7.42 -1.45
C LYS A 158 26.29 -8.54 -2.49
N ASP A 159 25.54 -9.61 -2.28
CA ASP A 159 25.53 -10.79 -3.14
C ASP A 159 24.95 -10.40 -4.51
N SER A 160 25.65 -10.77 -5.59
CA SER A 160 25.20 -10.53 -6.98
C SER A 160 24.53 -11.74 -7.61
N VAL A 161 24.56 -12.90 -6.94
CA VAL A 161 24.01 -14.17 -7.43
C VAL A 161 23.13 -14.79 -6.35
N TYR A 162 21.98 -15.30 -6.77
CA TYR A 162 21.07 -16.07 -5.94
C TYR A 162 20.83 -17.42 -6.58
N ALA A 163 21.25 -18.48 -5.91
CA ALA A 163 20.96 -19.86 -6.31
C ALA A 163 19.70 -20.34 -5.56
N THR A 164 18.75 -20.90 -6.29
CA THR A 164 17.54 -21.48 -5.71
C THR A 164 17.08 -22.68 -6.52
N SER A 165 16.49 -23.65 -5.83
CA SER A 165 15.78 -24.79 -6.41
C SER A 165 14.27 -24.57 -6.47
N GLU A 166 13.78 -23.42 -6.00
CA GLU A 166 12.36 -23.07 -6.07
C GLU A 166 11.95 -22.81 -7.52
N ALA A 167 10.85 -23.44 -7.96
CA ALA A 167 10.32 -23.23 -9.30
C ALA A 167 9.82 -21.79 -9.50
N GLN A 168 9.31 -21.14 -8.45
CA GLN A 168 8.87 -19.75 -8.45
C GLN A 168 9.94 -18.83 -7.85
N TYR A 169 10.94 -18.50 -8.65
CA TYR A 169 12.08 -17.66 -8.21
C TYR A 169 11.99 -16.21 -8.69
N ARG A 170 11.10 -15.90 -9.63
CA ARG A 170 10.96 -14.57 -10.23
C ARG A 170 9.50 -14.30 -10.63
N HIS A 171 9.02 -13.09 -10.32
CA HIS A 171 7.75 -12.56 -10.78
C HIS A 171 8.07 -11.29 -11.55
N TRP A 172 7.88 -11.35 -12.87
CA TRP A 172 8.06 -10.21 -13.77
C TRP A 172 9.47 -9.59 -13.61
N ASP A 173 9.54 -8.41 -13.03
CA ASP A 173 10.74 -7.59 -12.84
C ASP A 173 11.46 -7.81 -11.50
N HIS A 174 10.93 -8.63 -10.59
CA HIS A 174 11.49 -8.87 -9.25
C HIS A 174 11.68 -10.36 -8.92
N HIS A 175 12.63 -10.67 -8.02
CA HIS A 175 12.84 -12.04 -7.52
C HIS A 175 11.84 -12.35 -6.39
N ILE A 176 11.19 -13.52 -6.47
CA ILE A 176 10.21 -13.97 -5.47
C ILE A 176 10.95 -14.75 -4.36
N PRO A 177 10.60 -14.47 -3.09
CA PRO A 177 11.17 -13.40 -2.29
C PRO A 177 12.44 -13.85 -1.54
N MET A 178 13.21 -14.78 -2.11
CA MET A 178 14.50 -15.23 -1.59
C MET A 178 14.42 -15.78 -0.14
N GLY A 179 13.48 -16.69 0.13
CA GLY A 179 13.29 -17.35 1.43
C GLY A 179 12.32 -16.66 2.39
N ARG A 180 11.65 -15.60 1.95
CA ARG A 180 10.46 -15.05 2.61
C ARG A 180 9.19 -15.73 2.08
N VAL A 181 8.08 -15.49 2.75
CA VAL A 181 6.74 -15.97 2.36
C VAL A 181 5.72 -14.87 2.69
N ALA A 182 4.59 -14.87 2.01
CA ALA A 182 3.52 -13.89 2.28
C ALA A 182 2.60 -14.42 3.38
N HIS A 183 2.54 -13.72 4.51
CA HIS A 183 1.67 -14.04 5.64
C HIS A 183 0.58 -12.99 5.80
N LEU A 184 -0.58 -13.45 6.28
CA LEU A 184 -1.63 -12.57 6.78
C LEU A 184 -1.33 -12.15 8.22
N HIS A 185 -1.51 -10.85 8.47
CA HIS A 185 -1.32 -10.25 9.77
C HIS A 185 -2.57 -9.48 10.16
N LEU A 186 -2.92 -9.48 11.43
CA LEU A 186 -3.99 -8.66 12.01
C LEU A 186 -3.37 -7.44 12.70
N MET A 187 -3.85 -6.26 12.34
CA MET A 187 -3.50 -4.97 12.96
C MET A 187 -4.71 -4.38 13.67
N ASP A 188 -4.52 -3.94 14.91
CA ASP A 188 -5.43 -3.03 15.60
C ASP A 188 -4.98 -1.59 15.35
N THR A 189 -5.78 -0.81 14.62
CA THR A 189 -5.42 0.55 14.20
C THR A 189 -5.47 1.60 15.32
N VAL A 190 -6.00 1.23 16.49
CA VAL A 190 -6.08 2.10 17.67
C VAL A 190 -4.89 1.85 18.57
N SER A 191 -4.61 0.59 18.92
CA SER A 191 -3.47 0.25 19.80
C SER A 191 -2.13 0.16 19.05
N GLY A 192 -2.16 0.02 17.73
CA GLY A 192 -0.98 -0.25 16.91
C GLY A 192 -0.42 -1.67 17.06
N ARG A 193 -1.15 -2.56 17.76
CA ARG A 193 -0.74 -3.96 17.94
C ARG A 193 -0.85 -4.69 16.60
N VAL A 194 0.17 -5.48 16.29
CA VAL A 194 0.24 -6.33 15.10
C VAL A 194 0.49 -7.77 15.53
N GLN A 195 -0.25 -8.69 14.94
CA GLN A 195 -0.12 -10.14 15.12
C GLN A 195 0.01 -10.81 13.77
N ASP A 196 1.04 -11.64 13.60
CA ASP A 196 1.12 -12.58 12.47
C ASP A 196 0.15 -13.75 12.73
N LEU A 197 -0.81 -13.94 11.82
CA LEU A 197 -1.84 -14.98 11.94
C LEU A 197 -1.30 -16.36 11.58
N PHE A 198 -0.20 -16.43 10.84
CA PHE A 198 0.42 -17.67 10.36
C PHE A 198 1.72 -18.00 11.12
N GLU A 199 2.08 -17.24 12.16
CA GLU A 199 3.31 -17.48 12.92
C GLU A 199 3.35 -18.91 13.50
N GLY A 200 4.37 -19.67 13.11
CA GLY A 200 4.54 -21.06 13.55
C GLY A 200 3.59 -22.06 12.89
N LEU A 201 2.79 -21.63 11.91
CA LEU A 201 1.93 -22.48 11.09
C LEU A 201 2.53 -22.65 9.69
N PRO A 202 2.17 -23.72 8.95
CA PRO A 202 2.68 -23.97 7.61
C PRO A 202 1.91 -23.22 6.52
N TYR A 203 1.22 -22.13 6.86
CA TYR A 203 0.37 -21.39 5.92
C TYR A 203 1.13 -20.22 5.29
N GLU A 204 0.97 -20.04 3.98
CA GLU A 204 1.44 -18.88 3.23
C GLU A 204 0.45 -18.57 2.09
N LEU A 205 0.40 -17.31 1.66
CA LEU A 205 -0.32 -16.94 0.45
C LEU A 205 0.50 -17.28 -0.81
N ASN A 206 -0.16 -17.28 -1.96
CA ASN A 206 0.51 -17.41 -3.26
C ASN A 206 1.58 -16.31 -3.43
N ARG A 207 2.79 -16.70 -3.79
CA ARG A 207 3.94 -15.78 -3.90
C ARG A 207 3.97 -14.94 -5.19
N ALA A 208 3.15 -15.25 -6.19
CA ALA A 208 3.11 -14.46 -7.42
C ALA A 208 2.44 -13.11 -7.19
N GLU A 209 1.23 -13.11 -6.61
CA GLU A 209 0.41 -11.91 -6.42
C GLU A 209 -0.36 -12.02 -5.08
N PRO A 210 0.31 -11.96 -3.91
CA PRO A 210 -0.36 -12.00 -2.61
C PRO A 210 -1.02 -10.65 -2.31
N ASP A 211 -2.06 -10.32 -3.05
CA ASP A 211 -2.76 -9.05 -2.93
C ASP A 211 -4.06 -9.18 -2.12
N ALA A 212 -4.77 -8.05 -1.98
CA ALA A 212 -6.03 -8.02 -1.26
C ALA A 212 -7.14 -8.84 -1.95
N GLN A 213 -7.01 -9.33 -3.18
CA GLN A 213 -8.01 -10.18 -3.83
C GLN A 213 -7.81 -11.68 -3.52
N THR A 214 -6.68 -12.05 -2.93
CA THR A 214 -6.36 -13.46 -2.63
C THR A 214 -6.89 -13.98 -1.29
N PHE A 215 -7.47 -13.11 -0.46
CA PHE A 215 -8.07 -13.47 0.82
C PHE A 215 -9.33 -12.65 1.09
N ASP A 216 -10.17 -13.15 2.00
CA ASP A 216 -11.35 -12.43 2.47
C ASP A 216 -11.51 -12.56 3.99
N ILE A 217 -12.29 -11.66 4.59
CA ILE A 217 -12.51 -11.61 6.03
C ILE A 217 -14.00 -11.84 6.26
N SER A 218 -14.34 -12.94 6.95
CA SER A 218 -15.72 -13.17 7.39
C SER A 218 -16.13 -12.09 8.40
N PRO A 219 -17.39 -11.60 8.36
CA PRO A 219 -17.94 -10.76 9.42
C PRO A 219 -17.97 -11.47 10.78
#